data_AF-A0A4Z2J6D0-F1
#
_entry.id   AF-A0A4Z2J6D0-F1
#
_cell.length_a   1.000
_cell.length_b   1.000
_cell.length_c   1.000
_cell.angle_alpha   90.00
_cell.angle_beta   90.00
_cell.angle_gamma   90.00
#
_symmetry.space_group_name_H-M   'P 1'
#
loop_
_entity.id
_entity.type
_entity.pdbx_description
1 polymer ?
#
loop_
_entity_poly.entity_id
_entity_poly.type
_entity_poly.pdbx_seq_one_letter_code
_entity_poly.pdbx_strand_id
1 'polypeptide(L)'
;MLQEEDSEHHHVVGKEEQGEFLFRLFKHLCVGGELCQYEDTIDPYISTTKHLYKDLVSVQKDPETKKISVVSTVLKVCVYDESGRCYPGRREEEQTFAYVIVDPFKRHATLFSHFYGVGQFTL
;
A
#
# COMPACT_ATOMS: atom_id res chain seq x y z
N MET A 1 -3.28 -3.30 17.38
CA MET A 1 -2.19 -4.05 16.70
C MET A 1 -1.56 -3.32 15.49
N LEU A 2 -2.29 -3.05 14.39
CA LEU A 2 -1.68 -2.45 13.16
C LEU A 2 -1.56 -0.91 13.16
N GLN A 3 -2.39 -0.22 13.94
CA GLN A 3 -2.37 1.24 14.12
C GLN A 3 -1.96 1.67 15.54
N GLU A 4 -2.17 0.78 16.51
CA GLU A 4 -1.86 1.05 17.92
C GLU A 4 -0.42 0.66 18.21
N GLU A 5 0.44 1.67 18.36
CA GLU A 5 1.87 1.49 18.67
C GLU A 5 2.09 0.87 20.06
N ASP A 6 1.17 1.11 21.00
CA ASP A 6 1.22 0.58 22.38
C ASP A 6 0.71 -0.86 22.50
N SER A 7 0.23 -1.45 21.40
CA SER A 7 -0.22 -2.85 21.40
C SER A 7 0.99 -3.78 21.57
N GLU A 8 0.86 -4.77 22.46
CA GLU A 8 1.88 -5.82 22.65
C GLU A 8 2.24 -6.56 21.35
N HIS A 9 1.32 -6.55 20.38
CA HIS A 9 1.49 -7.19 19.08
C HIS A 9 2.01 -6.25 17.98
N HIS A 10 2.29 -4.97 18.27
CA HIS A 10 2.74 -4.00 17.28
C HIS A 10 4.10 -4.37 16.66
N HIS A 11 4.97 -5.03 17.42
CA HIS A 11 6.30 -5.46 17.00
C HIS A 11 6.38 -6.89 16.47
N VAL A 12 5.24 -7.53 16.19
CA VAL A 12 5.22 -8.85 15.53
C VAL A 12 5.85 -8.79 14.14
N VAL A 13 5.75 -7.65 13.47
CA VAL A 13 6.46 -7.34 12.22
C VAL A 13 7.50 -6.26 12.53
N GLY A 14 8.75 -6.50 12.14
CA GLY A 14 9.86 -5.59 12.42
C GLY A 14 9.70 -4.24 11.70
N LYS A 15 10.29 -3.18 12.26
CA LYS A 15 10.17 -1.81 11.69
C LYS A 15 10.65 -1.71 10.24
N GLU A 16 11.69 -2.47 9.89
CA GLU A 16 12.18 -2.52 8.50
C GLU A 16 11.15 -3.17 7.56
N GLU A 17 10.56 -4.29 7.99
CA GLU A 17 9.52 -5.02 7.26
C GLU A 17 8.24 -4.18 7.11
N GLN A 18 7.91 -3.35 8.10
CA GLN A 18 6.81 -2.39 8.00
C GLN A 18 7.04 -1.32 6.91
N GLY A 19 8.31 -1.10 6.54
CA GLY A 19 8.70 -0.25 5.41
C GLY A 19 8.41 -0.87 4.04
N GLU A 20 8.27 -2.19 3.95
CA GLU A 20 8.08 -2.89 2.69
C GLU A 20 6.69 -2.63 2.08
N PHE A 21 6.63 -2.58 0.76
CA PHE A 21 5.37 -2.35 0.05
C PHE A 21 4.34 -3.47 0.31
N LEU A 22 4.79 -4.72 0.44
CA LEU A 22 3.91 -5.85 0.72
C LEU A 22 3.18 -5.68 2.05
N PHE A 23 3.90 -5.28 3.10
CA PHE A 23 3.28 -5.00 4.40
C PHE A 23 2.34 -3.80 4.33
N ARG A 24 2.75 -2.72 3.65
CA ARG A 24 1.89 -1.53 3.49
C ARG A 24 0.59 -1.85 2.75
N LEU A 25 0.65 -2.70 1.74
CA LEU A 25 -0.53 -3.17 1.01
C LEU A 25 -1.48 -3.94 1.94
N PHE A 26 -0.92 -4.86 2.73
CA PHE A 26 -1.68 -5.60 3.74
C PHE A 26 -2.32 -4.67 4.78
N LYS A 27 -1.54 -3.74 5.36
CA LYS A 27 -2.04 -2.75 6.33
C LYS A 27 -3.22 -1.98 5.75
N HIS A 28 -3.09 -1.48 4.51
CA HIS A 28 -4.15 -0.72 3.85
C HIS A 28 -5.44 -1.51 3.66
N LEU A 29 -5.35 -2.79 3.30
CA LEU A 29 -6.52 -3.65 3.19
C LEU A 29 -7.16 -3.91 4.56
N CYS A 30 -6.35 -4.21 5.59
CA CYS A 30 -6.86 -4.52 6.94
C CYS A 30 -7.45 -3.32 7.67
N VAL A 31 -6.82 -2.13 7.54
CA VAL A 31 -7.36 -0.90 8.16
C VAL A 31 -8.66 -0.50 7.46
N GLY A 32 -8.77 -0.75 6.15
CA GLY A 32 -9.99 -0.51 5.39
C GLY A 32 -10.35 0.97 5.27
N GLY A 33 -11.64 1.26 5.30
CA GLY A 33 -12.21 2.61 5.12
C GLY A 33 -13.17 3.01 6.24
N GLU A 34 -14.00 4.03 6.00
CA GLU A 34 -14.87 4.62 7.01
C GLU A 34 -15.97 3.68 7.53
N LEU A 35 -16.35 2.66 6.76
CA LEU A 35 -17.45 1.75 7.11
C LEU A 35 -17.10 0.76 8.22
N CYS A 36 -15.85 0.71 8.69
CA CYS A 36 -15.40 -0.08 9.85
C CYS A 36 -15.99 -1.51 9.88
N GLN A 37 -15.96 -2.21 8.75
CA GLN A 37 -16.47 -3.58 8.66
C GLN A 37 -15.57 -4.49 9.51
N TYR A 38 -16.15 -5.04 10.57
CA TYR A 38 -15.44 -5.98 11.44
C TYR A 38 -15.32 -7.35 10.75
N GLU A 39 -14.15 -7.96 10.88
CA GLU A 39 -13.84 -9.28 10.33
C GLU A 39 -13.15 -10.12 11.40
N ASP A 40 -13.56 -11.39 11.50
CA ASP A 40 -13.01 -12.36 12.46
C ASP A 40 -11.77 -13.09 11.94
N THR A 41 -11.49 -13.02 10.63
CA THR A 41 -10.42 -13.80 9.99
C THR A 41 -9.47 -12.93 9.17
N ILE A 42 -8.17 -13.24 9.27
CA ILE A 42 -7.11 -12.52 8.55
C ILE A 42 -6.82 -13.13 7.16
N ASP A 43 -7.25 -14.37 6.92
CA ASP A 43 -6.96 -15.13 5.69
C ASP A 43 -7.42 -14.41 4.40
N PRO A 44 -8.61 -13.78 4.33
CA PRO A 44 -9.02 -13.04 3.14
C PRO A 44 -8.08 -11.88 2.83
N TYR A 45 -7.60 -11.16 3.84
CA TYR A 45 -6.66 -10.06 3.67
C TYR A 45 -5.29 -10.54 3.20
N ILE A 46 -4.76 -11.62 3.77
CA ILE A 46 -3.47 -12.21 3.36
C ILE A 46 -3.55 -12.71 1.91
N SER A 47 -4.62 -13.43 1.57
CA SER A 47 -4.83 -13.93 0.21
C SER A 47 -4.94 -12.79 -0.79
N THR A 48 -5.75 -11.77 -0.48
CA THR A 48 -5.96 -10.61 -1.36
C THR A 48 -4.68 -9.80 -1.54
N THR A 49 -3.93 -9.57 -0.45
CA THR A 49 -2.62 -8.90 -0.52
C THR A 49 -1.67 -9.63 -1.46
N LYS A 50 -1.59 -10.96 -1.37
CA LYS A 50 -0.72 -11.78 -2.23
C LYS A 50 -1.10 -11.68 -3.70
N HIS A 51 -2.39 -11.69 -4.02
CA HIS A 51 -2.86 -11.53 -5.40
C HIS A 51 -2.54 -10.14 -5.92
N LEU A 52 -2.93 -9.10 -5.17
CA LEU A 52 -2.72 -7.71 -5.56
C LEU A 52 -1.23 -7.37 -5.72
N TYR A 53 -0.36 -7.89 -4.83
CA TYR A 53 1.09 -7.71 -4.97
C TYR A 53 1.62 -8.31 -6.28
N LYS A 54 1.18 -9.52 -6.64
CA LYS A 54 1.61 -10.19 -7.88
C LYS A 54 1.10 -9.49 -9.14
N ASP A 55 -0.05 -8.83 -9.06
CA ASP A 55 -0.62 -8.08 -10.18
C ASP A 55 0.08 -6.72 -10.37
N LEU A 56 0.44 -6.06 -9.27
CA LEU A 56 1.09 -4.74 -9.29
C LEU A 56 2.60 -4.81 -9.54
N VAL A 57 3.28 -5.80 -8.97
CA VAL A 57 4.75 -5.85 -8.93
C VAL A 57 5.28 -6.95 -9.85
N SER A 58 6.17 -6.56 -10.75
CA SER A 58 6.89 -7.47 -11.63
C SER A 58 8.22 -7.89 -11.02
N VAL A 59 8.57 -9.16 -11.25
CA VAL A 59 9.86 -9.74 -10.86
C VAL A 59 10.56 -10.29 -12.09
N GLN A 60 11.88 -10.32 -12.04
CA GLN A 60 12.72 -10.94 -13.07
C GLN A 60 13.67 -11.93 -12.44
N LYS A 61 13.84 -13.07 -13.13
CA LYS A 61 14.88 -14.04 -12.81
C LYS A 61 16.11 -13.75 -13.63
N ASP A 62 17.22 -13.53 -12.95
CA ASP A 62 18.52 -13.37 -13.59
C ASP A 62 18.91 -14.68 -14.31
N PRO A 63 19.28 -14.62 -15.60
CA PRO A 63 19.55 -15.81 -16.40
C PRO A 63 20.81 -16.56 -15.95
N GLU A 64 21.80 -15.88 -15.38
CA GLU A 64 23.07 -16.45 -14.95
C GLU A 64 22.99 -16.93 -13.49
N THR A 65 22.66 -16.02 -12.57
CA THR A 65 22.65 -16.27 -11.13
C THR A 65 21.40 -17.01 -10.66
N LYS A 66 20.35 -17.08 -11.49
CA LYS A 66 19.02 -17.65 -11.18
C LYS A 66 18.30 -16.95 -10.03
N LYS A 67 18.82 -15.82 -9.52
CA LYS A 67 18.19 -15.03 -8.46
C LYS A 67 16.98 -14.29 -9.00
N ILE A 68 15.93 -14.20 -8.19
CA ILE A 68 14.72 -13.43 -8.51
C ILE A 68 14.86 -12.07 -7.84
N SER A 69 14.60 -10.99 -8.59
CA SER A 69 14.60 -9.63 -8.08
C SER A 69 13.35 -8.89 -8.53
N VAL A 70 12.89 -7.95 -7.71
CA VAL A 70 11.80 -7.04 -8.06
C VAL A 70 12.34 -6.01 -9.04
N VAL A 71 11.63 -5.81 -10.15
CA VAL A 71 12.01 -4.84 -11.18
C VAL A 71 11.11 -3.60 -11.21
N SER A 72 9.91 -3.70 -10.62
CA SER A 72 9.03 -2.54 -10.47
C SER A 72 9.57 -1.56 -9.43
N THR A 73 9.44 -0.26 -9.72
CA THR A 73 9.73 0.80 -8.74
C THR A 73 8.42 1.29 -8.13
N VAL A 74 8.32 1.25 -6.80
CA VAL A 74 7.14 1.71 -6.06
C VAL A 74 7.45 3.03 -5.37
N LEU A 75 6.65 4.06 -5.67
CA LEU A 75 6.80 5.40 -5.13
C LEU A 75 5.54 5.78 -4.36
N LYS A 76 5.67 6.12 -3.08
CA LYS A 76 4.58 6.80 -2.35
C LYS A 76 4.59 8.27 -2.77
N VAL A 77 3.48 8.75 -3.33
CA VAL A 77 3.42 10.10 -3.91
C VAL A 77 2.45 11.00 -3.15
N CYS A 78 2.78 12.29 -3.13
CA CYS A 78 1.91 13.36 -2.66
C CYS A 78 2.13 14.60 -3.52
N VAL A 79 1.10 15.41 -3.67
CA VAL A 79 1.14 16.67 -4.44
C VAL A 79 0.83 17.83 -3.51
N TYR A 80 1.53 18.94 -3.72
CA TYR A 80 1.38 20.17 -2.95
C TYR A 80 0.97 21.32 -3.86
N ASP A 81 0.07 22.17 -3.36
CA ASP A 81 -0.31 23.46 -3.91
C ASP A 81 0.07 24.60 -2.92
N GLU A 82 -0.35 25.83 -3.22
CA GLU A 82 -0.11 27.00 -2.38
C GLU A 82 -0.68 26.86 -0.95
N SER A 83 -1.67 25.99 -0.75
CA SER A 83 -2.32 25.73 0.54
C SER A 83 -1.77 24.47 1.24
N GLY A 84 -0.68 23.87 0.72
CA GLY A 84 -0.07 22.67 1.27
C GLY A 84 -0.44 21.41 0.49
N ARG A 85 -0.46 20.24 1.16
CA ARG A 85 -0.76 18.97 0.47
C ARG A 85 -2.19 19.00 -0.08
N CYS A 86 -2.36 18.69 -1.36
CA CYS A 86 -3.66 18.62 -2.03
C CYS A 86 -4.05 17.20 -2.47
N TYR A 87 -3.06 16.31 -2.69
CA TYR A 87 -3.29 14.92 -3.08
C TYR A 87 -2.39 13.97 -2.27
N PRO A 88 -2.87 12.77 -1.85
CA PRO A 88 -4.22 12.22 -2.07
C PRO A 88 -5.30 12.89 -1.22
N GLY A 89 -4.96 13.64 -0.18
CA GLY A 89 -5.92 14.44 0.55
C GLY A 89 -5.21 15.51 1.36
N ARG A 90 -5.95 16.56 1.74
CA ARG A 90 -5.41 17.64 2.57
C ARG A 90 -5.19 17.21 4.02
N ARG A 91 -6.00 16.27 4.50
CA ARG A 91 -5.91 15.72 5.84
C ARG A 91 -4.99 14.51 5.86
N GLU A 92 -4.36 14.30 7.01
CA GLU A 92 -3.50 13.14 7.27
C GLU A 92 -4.30 12.02 7.92
N GLU A 93 -4.93 11.18 7.08
CA GLU A 93 -5.46 9.90 7.50
C GLU A 93 -4.55 8.76 7.02
N GLU A 94 -4.32 7.74 7.86
CA GLU A 94 -3.50 6.59 7.46
C GLU A 94 -4.08 5.82 6.26
N GLN A 95 -5.42 5.81 6.16
CA GLN A 95 -6.17 5.20 5.06
C GLN A 95 -6.02 5.99 3.75
N THR A 96 -5.64 7.26 3.82
CA THR A 96 -5.49 8.12 2.64
C THR A 96 -4.07 7.98 2.09
N PHE A 97 -3.92 7.35 0.93
CA PHE A 97 -2.61 7.07 0.32
C PHE A 97 -2.65 7.06 -1.20
N ALA A 98 -1.48 7.24 -1.80
CA ALA A 98 -1.26 7.04 -3.22
C ALA A 98 0.14 6.47 -3.48
N TYR A 99 0.18 5.44 -4.32
CA TYR A 99 1.40 4.83 -4.83
C TYR A 99 1.39 4.86 -6.35
N VAL A 100 2.54 5.19 -6.94
CA VAL A 100 2.81 4.98 -8.35
C VAL A 100 3.75 3.79 -8.47
N ILE A 101 3.31 2.75 -9.18
CA ILE A 101 4.08 1.56 -9.45
C ILE A 101 4.51 1.59 -10.91
N VAL A 102 5.80 1.77 -11.15
CA VAL A 102 6.39 1.84 -12.50
C VAL A 102 6.98 0.48 -12.86
N ASP A 103 6.49 -0.10 -13.95
CA ASP A 103 7.08 -1.28 -14.58
C ASP A 103 7.88 -0.85 -15.82
N PRO A 104 9.22 -0.87 -15.75
CA PRO A 104 10.06 -0.39 -16.85
C PRO A 104 9.99 -1.30 -18.10
N PHE A 105 9.67 -2.58 -17.93
CA PHE A 105 9.64 -3.54 -19.03
C PHE A 105 8.30 -3.52 -19.76
N LYS A 106 7.19 -3.43 -19.01
CA LYS A 106 5.86 -3.24 -19.59
C LYS A 106 5.63 -1.80 -20.06
N ARG A 107 6.49 -0.86 -19.65
CA ARG A 107 6.34 0.60 -19.89
C ARG A 107 5.00 1.13 -19.36
N HIS A 108 4.55 0.57 -18.25
CA HIS A 108 3.30 0.94 -17.61
C HIS A 108 3.56 1.62 -16.26
N ALA A 109 2.71 2.57 -15.91
CA ALA A 109 2.64 3.14 -14.57
C ALA A 109 1.24 2.92 -14.04
N THR A 110 1.14 2.25 -12.88
CA THR A 110 -0.14 1.97 -12.21
C THR A 110 -0.27 2.88 -11.01
N LEU A 111 -1.40 3.60 -10.92
CA LEU A 111 -1.77 4.36 -9.73
C LEU A 111 -2.60 3.46 -8.80
N PHE A 112 -2.13 3.27 -7.57
CA PHE A 112 -2.88 2.61 -6.51
C PHE A 112 -3.12 3.61 -5.37
N SER A 113 -4.38 4.01 -5.18
CA SER A 113 -4.75 5.04 -4.23
C SER A 113 -6.06 4.75 -3.53
N HIS A 114 -6.18 5.26 -2.30
CA HIS A 114 -7.40 5.24 -1.52
C HIS A 114 -7.55 6.59 -0.81
N PHE A 115 -8.79 7.02 -0.66
CA PHE A 115 -9.18 8.27 -0.01
C PHE A 115 -10.12 7.90 1.13
N TYR A 116 -9.77 8.28 2.34
CA TYR A 116 -10.65 8.05 3.49
C TYR A 116 -11.96 8.82 3.31
N GLY A 117 -13.10 8.13 3.45
CA GLY A 117 -14.43 8.74 3.36
C GLY A 117 -15.48 7.85 2.69
N VAL A 118 -16.77 8.15 2.91
CA VAL A 118 -17.90 7.61 2.14
C VAL A 118 -18.21 8.49 0.92
N GLY A 119 -17.34 8.48 -0.09
CA GLY A 119 -17.69 8.90 -1.45
C GLY A 119 -18.09 10.36 -1.70
N GLN A 120 -17.82 11.31 -0.78
CA GLN A 120 -17.88 12.74 -1.11
C GLN A 120 -16.63 13.17 -1.87
N PHE A 121 -16.57 12.85 -3.16
CA PHE A 121 -15.53 13.34 -4.06
C PHE A 121 -15.83 14.80 -4.46
N THR A 122 -15.54 15.75 -3.58
CA THR A 122 -15.47 17.16 -3.99
C THR A 122 -14.09 17.42 -4.60
N LEU A 123 -14.09 17.57 -5.93
CA LEU A 123 -12.97 18.13 -6.72
C LEU A 123 -12.79 19.62 -6.40
#